data_AF-A0A1I8BFV8-F1
#
_entry.id   AF-A0A1I8BFV8-F1
#
_cell.length_a   1.000
_cell.length_b   1.000
_cell.length_c   1.000
_cell.angle_alpha   90.00
_cell.angle_beta   90.00
_cell.angle_gamma   90.00
#
_symmetry.space_group_name_H-M   'P 1'
#
loop_
_entity.id
_entity.type
_entity.pdbx_description
1 polymer ?
#
loop_
_entity_poly.entity_id
_entity_poly.type
_entity_poly.pdbx_seq_one_letter_code
_entity_poly.pdbx_strand_id
1 'polypeptide(L)'
;MLRISNGSVYVVLAGDKGGDKLANTSKFGFFISANLASNSYRNFSFLVCWKGDDGRKQQEFWLMPVLQQIDSIYEVSLGNGQIFKIKWFLCSDLKFLKDFLGHKGAASNYPCSLCRRSKHELVVAYALGYLEQWT
;
A
#
# COMPACT_ATOMS: atom_id res chain seq x y z
N MET A 1 14.72 3.88 -17.65
CA MET A 1 14.08 3.18 -18.79
C MET A 1 13.00 2.28 -18.23
N LEU A 2 11.74 2.51 -18.65
CA LEU A 2 10.59 1.68 -18.27
C LEU A 2 10.77 0.28 -18.88
N ARG A 3 10.87 -0.77 -18.07
CA ARG A 3 10.77 -2.13 -18.59
C ARG A 3 9.30 -2.49 -18.67
N ILE A 4 8.83 -2.73 -19.88
CA ILE A 4 7.49 -3.20 -20.14
C ILE A 4 7.58 -4.73 -20.17
N SER A 5 6.87 -5.42 -19.28
CA SER A 5 6.83 -6.88 -19.30
C SER A 5 5.51 -7.33 -19.90
N ASN A 6 5.58 -8.19 -20.92
CA ASN A 6 4.41 -8.83 -21.55
C ASN A 6 3.33 -7.85 -22.04
N GLY A 7 3.72 -6.69 -22.60
CA GLY A 7 2.77 -5.70 -23.13
C GLY A 7 1.94 -4.98 -22.07
N SER A 8 2.34 -5.04 -20.79
CA SER A 8 1.66 -4.33 -19.70
C SER A 8 2.64 -3.47 -18.88
N VAL A 9 2.12 -2.37 -18.34
CA VAL A 9 2.80 -1.53 -17.35
C VAL A 9 2.24 -1.88 -15.96
N TYR A 10 3.14 -2.18 -15.02
CA TYR A 10 2.78 -2.56 -13.66
C TYR A 10 2.92 -1.33 -12.78
N VAL A 11 1.79 -0.81 -12.32
CA VAL A 11 1.71 0.40 -11.50
C VAL A 11 1.31 0.01 -10.09
N VAL A 12 2.08 0.47 -9.12
CA VAL A 12 1.88 0.13 -7.71
C VAL A 12 1.45 1.39 -6.97
N LEU A 13 0.25 1.36 -6.42
CA LEU A 13 -0.27 2.35 -5.49
C LEU A 13 0.36 2.13 -4.12
N ALA A 14 0.83 3.21 -3.51
CA ALA A 14 1.47 3.18 -2.21
C ALA A 14 1.00 4.34 -1.34
N GLY A 15 0.64 4.00 -0.12
CA GLY A 15 0.36 4.95 0.94
C GLY A 15 1.50 4.97 1.96
N ASP A 16 1.54 6.00 2.77
CA ASP A 16 2.35 6.04 3.97
C ASP A 16 1.61 6.87 5.02
N LYS A 17 1.40 6.25 6.18
CA LYS A 17 0.74 6.89 7.32
C LYS A 17 1.67 7.89 7.96
N GLY A 18 1.19 9.12 8.15
CA GLY A 18 1.88 10.12 8.97
C GLY A 18 2.08 9.62 10.41
N GLY A 19 3.28 9.18 10.75
CA GLY A 19 3.62 8.71 12.10
C GLY A 19 4.10 9.81 13.04
N ASP A 20 4.53 10.94 12.50
CA ASP A 20 5.19 12.00 13.26
C ASP A 20 4.18 13.04 13.77
N LYS A 21 4.22 13.32 15.09
CA LYS A 21 3.26 14.23 15.75
C LYS A 21 3.40 15.68 15.27
N LEU A 22 4.55 16.04 14.71
CA LEU A 22 4.85 17.39 14.22
C LEU A 22 4.29 17.64 12.81
N ALA A 23 4.48 16.69 11.90
CA ALA A 23 4.01 16.82 10.52
C ALA A 23 2.55 16.35 10.36
N ASN A 24 2.20 15.20 10.96
CA ASN A 24 0.89 14.55 10.89
C ASN A 24 0.31 14.58 9.46
N THR A 25 1.10 14.17 8.47
CA THR A 25 0.69 14.14 7.07
C THR A 25 0.64 12.73 6.54
N SER A 26 -0.45 12.40 5.86
CA SER A 26 -0.61 11.13 5.17
C SER A 26 -0.52 11.39 3.68
N LYS A 27 0.09 10.43 2.97
CA LYS A 27 0.42 10.58 1.56
C LYS A 27 0.06 9.32 0.79
N PHE A 28 -0.33 9.53 -0.46
CA PHE A 28 -0.68 8.46 -1.38
C PHE A 28 -0.15 8.82 -2.77
N GLY A 29 0.41 7.82 -3.43
CA GLY A 29 1.02 7.97 -4.74
C GLY A 29 1.16 6.64 -5.43
N PHE A 30 1.93 6.63 -6.51
CA PHE A 30 2.23 5.41 -7.22
C PHE A 30 3.68 5.38 -7.72
N PHE A 31 4.16 4.19 -8.00
CA PHE A 31 5.42 3.97 -8.70
C PHE A 31 5.31 2.85 -9.71
N ILE A 32 6.25 2.79 -10.65
CA ILE A 32 6.25 1.77 -11.70
C ILE A 32 7.20 0.63 -11.29
N SER A 33 6.67 -0.58 -11.14
CA SER A 33 7.38 -1.72 -10.53
C SER A 33 8.57 -2.20 -11.37
N ALA A 34 8.39 -2.27 -12.69
CA ALA A 34 9.42 -2.73 -13.63
C ALA A 34 10.39 -1.60 -14.03
N ASN A 35 10.92 -0.89 -13.04
CA ASN A 35 11.97 0.11 -13.21
C ASN A 35 13.26 -0.39 -12.53
N LEU A 36 14.42 -0.21 -13.18
CA LEU A 36 15.73 -0.55 -12.61
C LEU A 36 15.99 0.14 -11.26
N ALA A 37 15.31 1.26 -11.01
CA ALA A 37 15.36 1.99 -9.75
C ALA A 37 13.95 2.11 -9.15
N SER A 38 13.26 0.98 -8.95
CA SER A 38 11.88 0.93 -8.44
C SER A 38 11.68 1.73 -7.14
N ASN A 39 12.69 1.71 -6.27
CA ASN A 39 12.69 2.37 -4.96
C ASN A 39 13.29 3.80 -4.99
N SER A 40 13.58 4.35 -6.17
CA SER A 40 14.08 5.72 -6.29
C SER A 40 12.94 6.72 -6.13
N TYR A 41 13.21 7.84 -5.46
CA TYR A 41 12.30 8.99 -5.40
C TYR A 41 11.89 9.49 -6.79
N ARG A 42 12.71 9.27 -7.82
CA ARG A 42 12.41 9.65 -9.22
C ARG A 42 11.35 8.77 -9.87
N ASN A 43 11.02 7.62 -9.27
CA ASN A 43 10.02 6.68 -9.75
C ASN A 43 8.69 6.80 -8.99
N PHE A 44 8.61 7.70 -7.99
CA PHE A 44 7.41 7.90 -7.19
C PHE A 44 6.68 9.16 -7.66
N SER A 45 5.42 8.97 -8.06
CA SER A 45 4.50 10.05 -8.42
C SER A 45 3.52 10.28 -7.28
N PHE A 46 3.47 11.51 -6.82
CA PHE A 46 2.62 11.91 -5.72
C PHE A 46 1.20 12.22 -6.22
N LEU A 47 0.17 11.62 -5.61
CA LEU A 47 -1.24 11.85 -6.02
C LEU A 47 -1.97 12.75 -5.03
N VAL A 48 -1.84 12.50 -3.73
CA VAL A 48 -2.55 13.27 -2.70
C VAL A 48 -1.80 13.27 -1.37
N CYS A 49 -1.81 14.43 -0.71
CA CYS A 49 -1.28 14.67 0.63
C CYS A 49 -2.39 15.31 1.45
N TRP A 50 -2.60 14.85 2.67
CA TRP A 50 -3.49 15.54 3.59
C TRP A 50 -2.89 15.56 4.99
N LYS A 51 -3.28 16.59 5.75
CA LYS A 51 -2.91 16.71 7.15
C LYS A 51 -3.96 16.00 8.00
N GLY A 52 -3.50 15.14 8.91
CA GLY A 52 -4.34 14.37 9.81
C GLY A 52 -4.00 12.88 9.80
N ASP A 53 -4.67 12.20 10.72
CA ASP A 53 -4.76 10.74 10.75
C ASP A 53 -5.37 10.21 9.43
N ASP A 54 -4.87 9.09 8.97
CA ASP A 54 -5.36 8.25 7.87
C ASP A 54 -6.31 7.16 8.39
N GLY A 55 -7.04 7.43 9.47
CA GLY A 55 -8.17 6.61 9.84
C GLY A 55 -9.13 6.47 8.66
N ARG A 56 -9.84 5.34 8.61
CA ARG A 56 -10.66 4.94 7.45
C ARG A 56 -11.52 6.05 6.86
N LYS A 57 -12.17 6.87 7.69
CA LYS A 57 -13.02 7.98 7.22
C LYS A 57 -12.23 9.06 6.45
N GLN A 58 -11.02 9.36 6.89
CA GLN A 58 -10.16 10.34 6.23
C GLN A 58 -9.60 9.76 4.94
N GLN A 59 -9.13 8.51 4.96
CA GLN A 59 -8.73 7.82 3.73
C GLN A 59 -9.88 7.77 2.72
N GLU A 60 -11.09 7.44 3.14
CA GLU A 60 -12.26 7.44 2.26
C GLU A 60 -12.52 8.84 1.67
N PHE A 61 -12.53 9.89 2.50
CA PHE A 61 -12.75 11.25 2.04
C PHE A 61 -11.69 11.73 1.02
N TRP A 62 -10.41 11.51 1.30
CA TRP A 62 -9.32 12.02 0.46
C TRP A 62 -8.97 11.11 -0.73
N LEU A 63 -9.06 9.78 -0.57
CA LEU A 63 -8.65 8.82 -1.58
C LEU A 63 -9.78 8.44 -2.53
N MET A 64 -11.05 8.45 -2.11
CA MET A 64 -12.14 7.99 -2.99
C MET A 64 -12.17 8.72 -4.35
N PRO A 65 -12.05 10.06 -4.43
CA PRO A 65 -12.02 10.74 -5.72
C PRO A 65 -10.81 10.35 -6.60
N VAL A 66 -9.67 10.03 -5.96
CA VAL A 66 -8.44 9.60 -6.65
C VAL A 66 -8.59 8.17 -7.15
N LEU A 67 -9.12 7.28 -6.34
CA LEU A 67 -9.35 5.87 -6.68
C LEU A 67 -10.39 5.72 -7.79
N GLN A 68 -11.45 6.53 -7.78
CA GLN A 68 -12.43 6.58 -8.88
C GLN A 68 -11.81 6.98 -10.21
N GLN A 69 -10.87 7.94 -10.20
CA GLN A 69 -10.13 8.30 -11.41
C GLN A 69 -9.20 7.17 -11.84
N ILE A 70 -8.48 6.55 -10.90
CA ILE A 70 -7.59 5.41 -11.19
C ILE A 70 -8.35 4.23 -11.79
N ASP A 71 -9.55 3.94 -11.29
CA ASP A 71 -10.41 2.85 -11.79
C ASP A 71 -10.79 3.03 -13.27
N SER A 72 -10.88 4.28 -13.74
CA SER A 72 -11.13 4.59 -15.15
C SER A 72 -9.90 4.42 -16.07
N ILE A 73 -8.70 4.24 -15.49
CA ILE A 73 -7.44 4.16 -16.23
C ILE A 73 -7.01 2.69 -16.40
N TYR A 74 -7.22 2.15 -17.58
CA TYR A 74 -6.85 0.77 -17.93
C TYR A 74 -5.71 0.68 -18.95
N GLU A 75 -5.41 1.75 -19.67
CA GLU A 75 -4.39 1.82 -20.72
C GLU A 75 -3.65 3.16 -20.71
N VAL A 76 -2.40 3.15 -21.19
CA VAL A 76 -1.59 4.34 -21.41
C VAL A 76 -1.01 4.33 -22.82
N SER A 77 -1.07 5.47 -23.49
CA SER A 77 -0.41 5.70 -24.77
C SER A 77 0.90 6.46 -24.57
N LEU A 78 1.97 5.98 -25.20
CA LEU A 78 3.23 6.69 -25.27
C LEU A 78 3.22 7.66 -26.46
N GLY A 79 4.06 8.69 -26.42
CA GLY A 79 4.16 9.69 -27.51
C GLY A 79 4.56 9.11 -28.88
N ASN A 80 4.98 7.84 -28.94
CA ASN A 80 5.27 7.10 -30.17
C ASN A 80 4.07 6.28 -30.70
N GLY A 81 2.87 6.44 -30.09
CA GLY A 81 1.65 5.73 -30.49
C GLY A 81 1.50 4.31 -29.92
N GLN A 82 2.47 3.81 -29.16
CA GLN A 82 2.36 2.51 -28.51
C GLN A 82 1.39 2.57 -27.32
N ILE A 83 0.48 1.61 -27.24
CA ILE A 83 -0.52 1.49 -26.17
C ILE A 83 -0.16 0.30 -25.29
N PHE A 84 -0.20 0.50 -23.97
CA PHE A 84 0.05 -0.54 -22.99
C PHE A 84 -1.09 -0.61 -21.98
N LYS A 85 -1.48 -1.83 -21.62
CA LYS A 85 -2.43 -2.07 -20.54
C LYS A 85 -1.77 -1.79 -19.20
N ILE A 86 -2.51 -1.19 -18.28
CA ILE A 86 -2.08 -0.95 -16.92
C ILE A 86 -2.58 -2.08 -16.03
N LYS A 87 -1.68 -2.60 -15.18
CA LYS A 87 -2.01 -3.49 -14.09
C LYS A 87 -1.74 -2.78 -12.78
N TRP A 88 -2.80 -2.51 -12.02
CA TRP A 88 -2.74 -1.86 -10.73
C TRP A 88 -2.47 -2.85 -9.61
N PHE A 89 -1.59 -2.48 -8.69
CA PHE A 89 -1.30 -3.20 -7.46
C PHE A 89 -1.36 -2.23 -6.29
N LEU A 90 -1.65 -2.72 -5.09
CA LEU A 90 -1.56 -1.96 -3.86
C LEU A 90 -0.41 -2.53 -3.02
N CYS A 91 0.57 -1.70 -2.70
CA CYS A 91 1.69 -2.05 -1.82
C CYS A 91 2.00 -0.85 -0.93
N SER A 92 1.80 -1.01 0.38
CA SER A 92 1.92 0.07 1.34
C SER A 92 2.38 -0.48 2.68
N ASP A 93 2.72 0.40 3.62
CA ASP A 93 3.01 -0.01 4.99
C ASP A 93 1.81 -0.78 5.59
N LEU A 94 2.09 -1.71 6.51
CA LEU A 94 1.07 -2.60 7.05
C LEU A 94 -0.02 -1.84 7.83
N LYS A 95 0.29 -0.68 8.41
CA LYS A 95 -0.63 0.12 9.21
C LYS A 95 -1.63 0.83 8.29
N PHE A 96 -1.14 1.49 7.25
CA PHE A 96 -1.94 2.07 6.18
C PHE A 96 -2.84 1.01 5.53
N LEU A 97 -2.28 -0.15 5.15
CA LEU A 97 -3.06 -1.24 4.53
C LEU A 97 -4.19 -1.74 5.44
N LYS A 98 -3.92 -1.85 6.74
CA LYS A 98 -4.94 -2.27 7.71
C LYS A 98 -6.07 -1.25 7.78
N ASP A 99 -5.76 0.03 7.89
CA ASP A 99 -6.76 1.09 7.93
C ASP A 99 -7.56 1.15 6.60
N PHE A 100 -6.88 1.00 5.47
CA PHE A 100 -7.46 0.96 4.12
C PHE A 100 -8.43 -0.20 3.93
N LEU A 101 -8.08 -1.40 4.41
CA LEU A 101 -8.94 -2.58 4.37
C LEU A 101 -10.02 -2.58 5.47
N GLY A 102 -10.05 -1.56 6.34
CA GLY A 102 -10.95 -1.50 7.50
C GLY A 102 -10.63 -2.51 8.61
N HIS A 103 -9.41 -3.03 8.63
CA HIS A 103 -8.92 -3.99 9.62
C HIS A 103 -8.44 -3.28 10.88
N LYS A 104 -8.90 -3.72 12.06
CA LYS A 104 -8.60 -3.09 13.37
C LYS A 104 -7.17 -3.29 13.90
N GLY A 105 -6.24 -3.69 13.03
CA GLY A 105 -4.86 -4.04 13.38
C GLY A 105 -4.69 -4.85 14.66
N ALA A 106 -3.84 -4.38 15.57
CA ALA A 106 -3.52 -5.06 16.83
C ALA A 106 -4.70 -5.12 17.83
N ALA A 107 -5.73 -4.29 17.64
CA ALA A 107 -6.95 -4.33 18.43
C ALA A 107 -7.96 -5.39 17.96
N SER A 108 -7.68 -6.09 16.84
CA SER A 108 -8.48 -7.20 16.36
C SER A 108 -8.23 -8.48 17.16
N ASN A 109 -9.25 -9.31 17.34
CA ASN A 109 -9.11 -10.68 17.83
C ASN A 109 -8.26 -11.54 16.87
N TYR A 110 -8.19 -11.15 15.60
CA TYR A 110 -7.37 -11.73 14.54
C TYR A 110 -6.46 -10.63 14.00
N PRO A 111 -5.29 -10.39 14.60
CA PRO A 111 -4.49 -9.18 14.32
C PRO A 111 -3.67 -9.24 13.02
N CYS A 112 -3.51 -10.44 12.45
CA CYS A 112 -2.82 -10.66 11.19
C CYS A 112 -3.77 -10.42 10.02
N SER A 113 -3.41 -9.56 9.07
CA SER A 113 -4.19 -9.31 7.86
C SER A 113 -4.01 -10.39 6.79
N LEU A 114 -3.07 -11.31 6.97
CA LEU A 114 -2.73 -12.36 6.00
C LEU A 114 -3.20 -13.76 6.44
N CYS A 115 -3.60 -13.94 7.70
CA CYS A 115 -4.05 -15.22 8.22
C CYS A 115 -5.20 -15.07 9.23
N ARG A 116 -5.81 -16.18 9.60
CA ARG A 116 -6.96 -16.22 10.53
C ARG A 116 -6.58 -16.68 11.95
N ARG A 117 -5.30 -16.62 12.31
CA ARG A 117 -4.89 -16.95 13.68
C ARG A 117 -5.38 -15.89 14.64
N SER A 118 -6.00 -16.34 15.72
CA SER A 118 -6.42 -15.50 16.82
C SER A 118 -5.20 -14.95 17.58
N LYS A 119 -5.40 -13.86 18.31
CA LYS A 119 -4.40 -13.28 19.20
C LYS A 119 -3.88 -14.31 20.21
N HIS A 120 -4.76 -15.17 20.73
CA HIS A 120 -4.39 -16.23 21.67
C HIS A 120 -3.42 -17.23 21.03
N GLU A 121 -3.77 -17.76 19.85
CA GLU A 121 -2.91 -18.72 19.14
C GLU A 121 -1.53 -18.13 18.78
N LEU A 122 -1.49 -16.83 18.43
CA LEU A 122 -0.23 -16.14 18.14
C LEU A 122 0.65 -15.98 19.39
N VAL A 123 0.05 -15.64 20.53
CA VAL A 123 0.77 -15.52 21.81
C VAL A 123 1.32 -16.87 22.25
N VAL A 124 0.52 -17.93 22.15
CA VAL A 124 0.95 -19.30 22.47
C VAL A 124 2.11 -19.74 21.57
N ALA A 125 1.99 -19.54 20.24
CA ALA A 125 3.05 -19.89 19.31
C ALA A 125 4.35 -19.11 19.57
N TYR A 126 4.25 -17.81 19.92
CA TYR A 126 5.42 -16.99 20.25
C TYR A 126 6.08 -17.46 21.55
N ALA A 127 5.29 -17.80 22.57
CA ALA A 127 5.80 -18.32 23.84
C ALA A 127 6.49 -19.68 23.67
N LEU A 128 5.93 -20.59 22.87
CA LEU A 128 6.52 -21.89 22.57
C LEU A 128 7.81 -21.77 21.75
N GLY A 129 7.82 -20.92 20.70
CA GLY A 129 9.03 -20.67 19.91
C GLY A 129 10.14 -19.97 20.72
N TYR A 130 9.79 -19.20 21.75
CA TYR A 130 10.76 -18.65 22.69
C TYR A 130 11.35 -19.73 23.60
N LEU A 131 10.54 -20.70 24.06
CA LEU A 131 11.04 -21.79 24.90
C LEU A 131 12.00 -22.72 24.14
N GLU A 132 11.75 -22.99 22.86
CA GLU A 132 12.62 -23.82 22.01
C GLU A 132 13.97 -23.16 21.66
N GLN A 133 14.08 -21.82 21.72
CA GLN A 133 15.35 -21.11 21.48
C GLN A 133 16.28 -21.06 22.70
N TRP A 134 15.81 -21.52 23.86
CA TRP A 134 16.54 -21.49 25.14
C TRP A 134 16.66 -22.88 25.79
N THR A 135 16.40 -23.95 25.03
CA THR A 135 16.67 -25.36 25.39
C THR A 135 17.66 -25.97 24.41
#